data_AF-A0A1H2PPI0-F1
#
_entry.id   AF-A0A1H2PPI0-F1
#
_cell.length_a   1.000
_cell.length_b   1.000
_cell.length_c   1.000
_cell.angle_alpha   90.00
_cell.angle_beta   90.00
_cell.angle_gamma   90.00
#
_symmetry.space_group_name_H-M   'P 1'
#
loop_
_entity.id
_entity.type
_entity.pdbx_description
1 polymer ?
#
loop_
_entity_poly.entity_id
_entity_poly.type
_entity_poly.pdbx_seq_one_letter_code
_entity_poly.pdbx_strand_id
1 'polypeptide(L)'
;MQPDTSTRRIRCVLPLFGLMLVAAAQAAEPLPRDVQSLVSRRDQCEHWAGEEPYDRARARQITAAMQQLRCERVDNEIQRLRGRYASQPAVVRALADPAE
;
A
#
# COMPACT_ATOMS: atom_id res chain seq x y z
N MET A 1 -40.15 -69.18 8.45
CA MET A 1 -40.23 -68.64 7.07
C MET A 1 -39.75 -67.20 7.12
N GLN A 2 -38.48 -66.94 6.79
CA GLN A 2 -37.97 -65.57 6.65
C GLN A 2 -38.18 -65.13 5.20
N PRO A 3 -38.47 -63.83 5.00
CA PRO A 3 -37.76 -63.12 3.95
C PRO A 3 -36.99 -61.91 4.50
N ASP A 4 -35.75 -61.83 4.02
CA ASP A 4 -34.82 -60.71 4.08
C ASP A 4 -35.41 -59.44 3.47
N THR A 5 -35.30 -58.30 4.17
CA THR A 5 -35.22 -57.00 3.49
C THR A 5 -34.21 -56.10 4.20
N SER A 6 -32.96 -56.30 3.80
CA SER A 6 -31.97 -55.27 3.46
C SER A 6 -32.15 -53.90 4.12
N THR A 7 -31.27 -53.68 5.08
CA THR A 7 -30.91 -52.41 5.71
C THR A 7 -30.58 -51.33 4.67
N ARG A 8 -31.44 -50.32 4.51
CA ARG A 8 -31.03 -49.02 3.94
C ARG A 8 -30.86 -48.01 5.07
N ARG A 9 -29.67 -48.00 5.69
CA ARG A 9 -29.22 -46.86 6.49
C ARG A 9 -28.98 -45.70 5.53
N ILE A 10 -29.93 -44.78 5.45
CA ILE A 10 -29.73 -43.48 4.83
C ILE A 10 -28.69 -42.77 5.69
N ARG A 11 -27.42 -42.86 5.29
CA ARG A 11 -26.39 -41.93 5.74
C ARG A 11 -26.74 -40.59 5.11
N CYS A 12 -27.44 -39.73 5.85
CA CYS A 12 -27.35 -38.30 5.63
C CYS A 12 -25.90 -37.90 5.91
N VAL A 13 -25.05 -37.98 4.90
CA VAL A 13 -23.80 -37.22 4.88
C VAL A 13 -24.25 -35.77 4.74
N LEU A 14 -24.45 -35.06 5.85
CA LEU A 14 -24.44 -33.60 5.80
C LEU A 14 -23.11 -33.25 5.14
N PRO A 15 -23.10 -32.65 3.94
CA PRO A 15 -21.85 -32.25 3.37
C PRO A 15 -21.31 -31.18 4.32
N LEU A 16 -20.20 -31.51 4.98
CA LEU A 16 -19.27 -30.53 5.56
C LEU A 16 -18.64 -29.76 4.39
N PHE A 17 -19.47 -29.21 3.50
CA PHE A 17 -19.06 -28.36 2.41
C PHE A 17 -18.73 -27.04 3.08
N GLY A 18 -17.43 -26.87 3.31
CA GLY A 18 -16.85 -25.81 4.10
C GLY A 18 -17.46 -24.46 3.74
N LEU A 19 -17.79 -23.71 4.79
CA LEU A 19 -17.96 -22.27 4.72
C LEU A 19 -16.61 -21.68 4.29
N MET A 20 -16.35 -21.70 2.99
CA MET A 20 -15.20 -21.04 2.38
C MET A 20 -15.52 -19.54 2.45
N LEU A 21 -15.00 -18.88 3.50
CA LEU A 21 -14.96 -17.43 3.59
C LEU A 21 -14.18 -16.92 2.38
N VAL A 22 -14.88 -16.57 1.31
CA VAL A 22 -14.30 -15.81 0.20
C VAL A 22 -13.94 -14.45 0.78
N ALA A 23 -12.68 -14.27 1.16
CA ALA A 23 -12.13 -12.96 1.49
C ALA A 23 -12.20 -12.13 0.20
N ALA A 24 -13.16 -11.20 0.14
CA ALA A 24 -13.23 -10.24 -0.93
C ALA A 24 -11.95 -9.39 -0.89
N ALA A 25 -11.08 -9.58 -1.88
CA ALA A 25 -9.99 -8.67 -2.15
C ALA A 25 -10.64 -7.33 -2.56
N GLN A 26 -10.77 -6.41 -1.61
CA GLN A 26 -11.18 -5.05 -1.92
C GLN A 26 -10.04 -4.42 -2.71
N ALA A 27 -10.25 -4.22 -4.00
CA ALA A 27 -9.34 -3.45 -4.82
C ALA A 27 -9.21 -2.06 -4.18
N ALA A 28 -8.02 -1.72 -3.69
CA ALA A 28 -7.75 -0.39 -3.19
C ALA A 28 -7.96 0.58 -4.36
N GLU A 29 -8.83 1.58 -4.17
CA GLU A 29 -8.91 2.65 -5.16
C GLU A 29 -7.53 3.30 -5.30
N PRO A 30 -7.10 3.61 -6.53
CA PRO A 30 -5.81 4.24 -6.76
C PRO A 30 -5.75 5.57 -6.00
N LEU A 31 -4.59 5.84 -5.37
CA LEU A 31 -4.37 7.06 -4.60
C LEU A 31 -4.66 8.32 -5.45
N PRO A 32 -5.09 9.44 -4.84
CA PRO A 32 -5.18 10.71 -5.54
C PRO A 32 -3.86 11.08 -6.24
N ARG A 33 -3.92 11.73 -7.41
CA ARG A 33 -2.71 12.01 -8.21
C ARG A 33 -1.70 12.90 -7.49
N ASP A 34 -2.16 13.85 -6.68
CA ASP A 34 -1.30 14.72 -5.89
C ASP A 34 -0.57 13.94 -4.78
N VAL A 35 -1.22 12.95 -4.19
CA VAL A 35 -0.60 12.00 -3.25
C VAL A 35 0.43 11.13 -3.96
N GLN A 36 0.10 10.53 -5.10
CA GLN A 36 1.05 9.72 -5.89
C GLN A 36 2.30 10.53 -6.26
N SER A 37 2.09 11.77 -6.72
CA SER A 37 3.17 12.67 -7.14
C SER A 37 4.05 13.09 -5.96
N LEU A 38 3.45 13.32 -4.78
CA LEU A 38 4.20 13.69 -3.58
C LEU A 38 5.01 12.52 -3.04
N VAL A 39 4.44 11.31 -2.98
CA VAL A 39 5.14 10.09 -2.58
C VAL A 39 6.34 9.86 -3.49
N SER A 40 6.14 9.78 -4.80
CA SER A 40 7.23 9.58 -5.76
C SER A 40 8.33 10.66 -5.66
N ARG A 41 7.97 11.90 -5.32
CA ARG A 41 8.94 12.99 -5.15
C ARG A 41 9.71 12.89 -3.83
N ARG A 42 9.04 12.49 -2.74
CA ARG A 42 9.70 12.19 -1.47
C ARG A 42 10.75 11.11 -1.65
N ASP A 43 10.42 10.03 -2.37
CA ASP A 43 11.34 8.90 -2.56
C ASP A 43 12.60 9.32 -3.34
N GLN A 44 12.42 10.16 -4.36
CA GLN A 44 13.56 10.77 -5.06
C GLN A 44 14.37 11.68 -4.13
N CYS A 45 13.73 12.45 -3.26
CA CYS A 45 14.43 13.26 -2.27
C CYS A 45 15.23 12.41 -1.27
N GLU A 46 14.66 11.32 -0.78
CA GLU A 46 15.32 10.37 0.12
C GLU A 46 16.50 9.70 -0.56
N HIS A 47 16.34 9.28 -1.82
CA HIS A 47 17.42 8.76 -2.63
C HIS A 47 18.60 9.75 -2.69
N TRP A 48 18.36 11.00 -3.10
CA TRP A 48 19.42 12.02 -3.18
C TRP A 48 20.00 12.41 -1.83
N ALA A 49 19.20 12.39 -0.76
CA ALA A 49 19.68 12.68 0.59
C ALA A 49 20.63 11.60 1.14
N GLY A 50 20.50 10.36 0.67
CA GLY A 50 21.39 9.25 1.01
C GLY A 50 22.67 9.16 0.19
N GLU A 51 22.82 9.97 -0.87
CA GLU A 51 23.98 9.95 -1.75
C GLU A 51 25.21 10.60 -1.14
N GLU A 52 26.40 10.00 -1.35
CA GLU A 52 27.66 10.53 -0.82
C GLU A 52 28.25 11.63 -1.73
N PRO A 53 28.62 12.81 -1.19
CA PRO A 53 29.28 13.88 -1.95
C PRO A 53 30.80 13.67 -2.03
N TYR A 54 31.26 12.52 -2.53
CA TYR A 54 32.68 12.13 -2.53
C TYR A 54 33.61 13.07 -3.32
N ASP A 55 33.05 13.88 -4.22
CA ASP A 55 33.77 14.97 -4.86
C ASP A 55 32.88 16.22 -5.09
N ARG A 56 33.50 17.30 -5.55
CA ARG A 56 32.82 18.58 -5.79
C ARG A 56 31.78 18.51 -6.92
N ALA A 57 31.99 17.67 -7.93
CA ALA A 57 31.05 17.54 -9.04
C ALA A 57 29.79 16.80 -8.56
N ARG A 58 29.95 15.71 -7.81
CA ARG A 58 28.86 14.95 -7.21
C ARG A 58 28.08 15.78 -6.20
N ALA A 59 28.75 16.53 -5.34
CA ALA A 59 28.09 17.45 -4.40
C ALA A 59 27.16 18.46 -5.10
N ARG A 60 27.59 18.99 -6.25
CA ARG A 60 26.78 19.91 -7.07
C ARG A 60 25.57 19.22 -7.70
N GLN A 61 25.71 17.98 -8.16
CA GLN A 61 24.60 17.20 -8.69
C GLN A 61 23.53 16.94 -7.62
N ILE A 62 23.95 16.47 -6.43
CA ILE A 62 23.05 16.22 -5.30
C ILE A 62 22.29 17.51 -4.94
N THR A 63 23.02 18.62 -4.77
CA THR A 63 22.41 19.92 -4.43
C THR A 63 21.41 20.38 -5.50
N ALA A 64 21.77 20.28 -6.79
CA ALA A 64 20.89 20.67 -7.87
C ALA A 64 19.62 19.79 -7.93
N ALA A 65 19.76 18.49 -7.76
CA ALA A 65 18.63 17.56 -7.75
C ALA A 65 17.68 17.85 -6.58
N MET A 66 18.20 18.04 -5.37
CA MET A 66 17.37 18.37 -4.20
C MET A 66 16.61 19.69 -4.38
N GLN A 67 17.24 20.71 -4.98
CA GLN A 67 16.60 21.99 -5.30
C GLN A 67 15.53 21.85 -6.38
N GLN A 68 15.81 21.10 -7.45
CA GLN A 68 14.86 20.85 -8.54
C GLN A 68 13.62 20.10 -8.04
N LEU A 69 13.82 19.11 -7.17
CA LEU A 69 12.75 18.34 -6.54
C LEU A 69 12.04 19.11 -5.41
N ARG A 70 12.55 20.28 -5.00
CA ARG A 70 12.01 21.08 -3.88
C ARG A 70 11.84 20.24 -2.61
N CYS A 71 12.88 19.50 -2.26
CA CYS A 71 12.85 18.56 -1.13
C CYS A 71 12.52 19.26 0.20
N GLU A 72 12.85 20.54 0.35
CA GLU A 72 12.52 21.35 1.53
C GLU A 72 11.01 21.54 1.76
N ARG A 73 10.18 21.26 0.75
CA ARG A 73 8.72 21.42 0.83
C ARG A 73 7.98 20.13 1.18
N VAL A 74 8.62 18.97 1.03
CA VAL A 74 7.96 17.66 1.09
C VAL A 74 7.16 17.49 2.40
N ASP A 75 7.78 17.76 3.55
CA ASP A 75 7.12 17.60 4.86
C ASP A 75 5.87 18.48 5.00
N ASN A 76 5.98 19.76 4.63
CA ASN A 76 4.86 20.69 4.68
C ASN A 76 3.71 20.26 3.75
N GLU A 77 4.05 19.72 2.58
CA GLU A 77 3.07 19.19 1.65
C GLU A 77 2.41 17.92 2.16
N ILE A 78 3.17 17.03 2.83
CA ILE A 78 2.64 15.83 3.50
C ILE A 78 1.62 16.25 4.56
N GLN A 79 1.96 17.20 5.44
CA GLN A 79 1.04 17.67 6.48
C GLN A 79 -0.24 18.27 5.87
N ARG A 80 -0.10 19.07 4.81
CA ARG A 80 -1.26 19.62 4.08
C ARG A 80 -2.15 18.51 3.50
N LEU A 81 -1.57 17.51 2.84
CA LEU A 81 -2.35 16.44 2.22
C LEU A 81 -2.95 15.48 3.27
N ARG A 82 -2.26 15.24 4.40
CA ARG A 82 -2.82 14.49 5.53
C ARG A 82 -4.07 15.18 6.10
N GLY A 83 -4.05 16.50 6.22
CA GLY A 83 -5.22 17.28 6.61
C GLY A 83 -6.34 17.21 5.57
N ARG A 84 -6.01 17.38 4.28
CA ARG A 84 -7.00 17.33 3.18
C ARG A 84 -7.70 15.97 3.07
N TYR A 85 -6.95 14.88 3.25
CA TYR A 85 -7.41 13.51 3.07
C TYR A 85 -7.60 12.77 4.41
N ALA A 86 -7.84 13.49 5.50
CA ALA A 86 -7.90 12.92 6.85
C ALA A 86 -8.94 11.79 7.01
N SER A 87 -10.01 11.81 6.22
CA SER A 87 -11.07 10.79 6.21
C SER A 87 -10.79 9.59 5.30
N GLN A 88 -9.61 9.52 4.67
CA GLN A 88 -9.22 8.45 3.74
C GLN A 88 -8.00 7.69 4.31
N PRO A 89 -8.21 6.62 5.11
CA PRO A 89 -7.13 5.93 5.81
C PRO A 89 -6.02 5.41 4.89
N ALA A 90 -6.36 4.98 3.68
CA ALA A 90 -5.39 4.52 2.68
C ALA A 90 -4.44 5.65 2.25
N VAL A 91 -4.96 6.87 2.06
CA VAL A 91 -4.15 8.05 1.72
C VAL A 91 -3.28 8.47 2.89
N VAL A 92 -3.83 8.50 4.10
CA VAL A 92 -3.07 8.86 5.31
C VAL A 92 -1.92 7.89 5.53
N ARG A 93 -2.14 6.58 5.30
CA ARG A 93 -1.09 5.56 5.36
C ARG A 93 0.00 5.80 4.32
N ALA A 94 -0.38 6.00 3.06
CA ALA A 94 0.58 6.28 1.99
C ALA A 94 1.45 7.53 2.25
N LEU A 95 0.93 8.51 2.99
CA LEU A 95 1.65 9.72 3.40
C LEU A 95 2.49 9.54 4.68
N ALA A 96 2.31 8.45 5.43
CA ALA A 96 3.03 8.16 6.66
C ALA A 96 4.24 7.26 6.43
N ASP A 97 4.11 6.28 5.53
CA ASP A 97 5.17 5.33 5.22
C ASP A 97 6.14 5.97 4.22
N PRO A 98 7.47 5.94 4.42
CA PRO A 98 8.43 6.18 3.33
C PRO A 98 8.18 5.17 2.21
N ALA A 99 8.35 5.51 0.93
CA ALA A 99 8.15 4.47 -0.07
C ALA A 99 9.33 3.51 -0.02
N GLU A 100 9.02 2.22 -0.01
CA GLU A 100 10.00 1.13 -0.08
C GLU A 100 10.58 0.95 -1.50
#